data_AF-A0A954FDE4-F1
#
_entry.id   AF-A0A954FDE4-F1
#
_cell.length_a   1.000
_cell.length_b   1.000
_cell.length_c   1.000
_cell.angle_alpha   90.00
_cell.angle_beta   90.00
_cell.angle_gamma   90.00
#
_symmetry.space_group_name_H-M   'P 1'
#
loop_
_entity.id
_entity.type
_entity.pdbx_description
1 polymer ?
#
loop_
_entity_poly.entity_id
_entity_poly.type
_entity_poly.pdbx_seq_one_letter_code
_entity_poly.pdbx_strand_id
1 'polypeptide(L)'
;GNLQVQHKNRDVRYKLTPELIQKWMPASQAGDITPWQTEISRLKPVNLKPESGSKPRRIVRQRALTQYLLYAEQGDQVVVQLTYHQLARYTGVKMPVTVKAPSGKMIPVNPVPFQESANCEFQAPDTGVYRISCDPGANFVTVDQSSHPLCLSSDRGPIRLMAATGDFYFRVPAGVEKWAIGVLGGGAGERVSATLFDPSGKQVWSEQNINKPKLFTGTPVASETGETWRLVLERPTEGGFEDHYVLLVGIPSLLALSPEELLVPAGSPEK
;
A
#
# COMPACT_ATOMS: atom_id res chain seq x y z
N GLY A 1 -25.28 -6.77 24.46
CA GLY A 1 -24.70 -8.12 24.71
C GLY A 1 -23.91 -8.12 26.01
N ASN A 2 -23.30 -9.25 26.40
CA ASN A 2 -22.39 -9.32 27.55
C ASN A 2 -21.00 -9.78 27.06
N LEU A 3 -19.93 -9.19 27.59
CA LEU A 3 -18.55 -9.61 27.36
C LEU A 3 -18.00 -10.20 28.66
N GLN A 4 -17.48 -11.42 28.62
CA GLN A 4 -16.75 -12.01 29.73
C GLN A 4 -15.25 -11.94 29.43
N VAL A 5 -14.48 -11.34 30.34
CA VAL A 5 -13.02 -11.23 30.24
C VAL A 5 -12.41 -12.05 31.36
N GLN A 6 -11.66 -13.09 30.98
CA GLN A 6 -10.79 -13.85 31.88
C GLN A 6 -9.38 -13.29 31.81
N HIS A 7 -8.85 -12.89 32.96
CA HIS A 7 -7.44 -12.52 33.08
C HIS A 7 -6.88 -13.04 34.41
N LYS A 8 -5.95 -14.00 34.32
CA LYS A 8 -5.48 -14.80 35.46
C LYS A 8 -6.67 -15.47 36.17
N ASN A 9 -6.73 -15.43 37.50
CA ASN A 9 -7.82 -16.01 38.30
C ASN A 9 -9.01 -15.04 38.49
N ARG A 10 -9.17 -14.04 37.62
CA ARG A 10 -10.30 -13.10 37.67
C ARG A 10 -11.18 -13.25 36.45
N ASP A 11 -12.47 -13.40 36.74
CA ASP A 11 -13.55 -13.45 35.78
C ASP A 11 -14.41 -12.20 35.94
N VAL A 12 -14.41 -11.32 34.94
CA VAL A 12 -15.22 -10.10 34.96
C VAL A 12 -16.20 -10.12 33.79
N ARG A 13 -17.48 -9.91 34.11
CA ARG A 13 -18.54 -9.77 33.12
C ARG A 13 -18.92 -8.30 32.97
N TYR A 14 -18.91 -7.82 31.74
CA TYR A 14 -19.33 -6.49 31.37
C TYR A 14 -20.62 -6.55 30.57
N LYS A 15 -21.63 -5.76 30.98
CA LYS A 15 -22.78 -5.49 30.14
C LYS A 15 -22.35 -4.51 29.06
N LEU A 16 -22.40 -4.92 27.79
CA LEU A 16 -22.10 -4.05 26.66
C LEU A 16 -23.25 -3.05 26.47
N THR A 17 -23.10 -1.85 27.04
CA THR A 17 -23.98 -0.71 26.79
C THR A 17 -23.36 0.20 25.71
N PRO A 18 -24.16 1.04 25.03
CA PRO A 18 -23.63 2.03 24.08
C PRO A 18 -22.54 2.92 24.70
N GLU A 19 -22.69 3.33 25.95
CA GLU A 19 -21.71 4.17 26.67
C GLU A 19 -20.40 3.42 26.90
N LEU A 20 -20.48 2.14 27.26
CA LEU A 20 -19.29 1.30 27.46
C LEU A 20 -18.57 1.03 26.14
N ILE A 21 -19.32 0.75 25.07
CA ILE A 21 -18.78 0.58 23.73
C ILE A 21 -18.12 1.87 23.27
N GLN A 22 -18.77 3.02 23.39
CA GLN A 22 -18.20 4.32 23.03
C GLN A 22 -16.96 4.66 23.85
N LYS A 23 -16.92 4.26 25.13
CA LYS A 23 -15.75 4.45 26.00
C LYS A 23 -14.56 3.57 25.59
N TRP A 24 -14.81 2.32 25.20
CA TRP A 24 -13.75 1.35 24.87
C TRP A 24 -13.31 1.39 23.41
N MET A 25 -14.26 1.68 22.54
CA MET A 25 -14.15 1.70 21.08
C MET A 25 -14.87 2.95 20.58
N PRO A 26 -14.33 4.15 20.85
CA PRO A 26 -14.94 5.37 20.34
C PRO A 26 -15.02 5.28 18.82
N ALA A 27 -16.17 5.69 18.26
CA ALA A 27 -16.36 5.73 16.82
C ALA A 27 -15.22 6.51 16.14
N SER A 28 -14.53 5.86 15.21
CA SER A 28 -13.56 6.53 14.35
C SER A 28 -14.31 7.38 13.32
N GLN A 29 -13.80 8.57 13.02
CA GLN A 29 -14.30 9.38 11.90
C GLN A 29 -14.13 8.69 10.54
N ALA A 30 -13.35 7.61 10.46
CA ALA A 30 -13.23 6.78 9.28
C ALA A 30 -14.22 5.59 9.25
N GLY A 31 -14.97 5.35 10.33
CA GLY A 31 -15.83 4.17 10.47
C GLY A 31 -17.09 4.18 9.60
N ASP A 32 -17.48 5.35 9.09
CA ASP A 32 -18.58 5.56 8.15
C ASP A 32 -18.12 5.64 6.68
N ILE A 33 -16.80 5.48 6.42
CA ILE A 33 -16.27 5.50 5.07
C ILE A 33 -16.44 4.12 4.43
N THR A 34 -17.23 4.06 3.38
CA THR A 34 -17.37 2.85 2.57
C THR A 34 -16.02 2.46 1.97
N PRO A 35 -15.52 1.23 2.17
CA PRO A 35 -14.30 0.77 1.52
C PRO A 35 -14.40 0.86 0.00
N TRP A 36 -13.37 1.41 -0.63
CA TRP A 36 -13.30 1.47 -2.09
C TRP A 36 -12.91 0.11 -2.65
N GLN A 37 -13.67 -0.41 -3.61
CA GLN A 37 -13.29 -1.60 -4.36
C GLN A 37 -12.50 -1.17 -5.61
N THR A 38 -11.19 -1.42 -5.60
CA THR A 38 -10.34 -1.06 -6.75
C THR A 38 -10.60 -2.01 -7.91
N GLU A 39 -11.31 -1.53 -8.92
CA GLU A 39 -11.42 -2.21 -10.22
C GLU A 39 -10.11 -2.07 -11.01
N ILE A 40 -9.18 -2.99 -10.79
CA ILE A 40 -7.83 -2.94 -11.40
C ILE A 40 -7.90 -2.90 -12.95
N SER A 41 -8.91 -3.52 -13.57
CA SER A 41 -9.11 -3.47 -15.03
C SER A 41 -9.41 -2.07 -15.57
N ARG A 42 -9.90 -1.14 -14.74
CA ARG A 42 -10.19 0.24 -15.12
C ARG A 42 -9.04 1.20 -14.82
N LEU A 43 -7.95 0.73 -14.23
CA LEU A 43 -6.81 1.58 -13.89
C LEU A 43 -5.99 1.93 -15.15
N LYS A 44 -5.52 3.18 -15.22
CA LYS A 44 -4.61 3.69 -16.25
C LYS A 44 -3.52 4.56 -15.64
N PRO A 45 -2.34 4.67 -16.26
CA PRO A 45 -1.33 5.65 -15.86
C PRO A 45 -1.89 7.07 -15.86
N VAL A 46 -1.50 7.90 -14.89
CA VAL A 46 -1.78 9.35 -14.91
C VAL A 46 -1.16 9.99 -16.15
N ASN A 47 0.03 9.52 -16.56
CA ASN A 47 0.67 9.88 -17.81
C ASN A 47 0.90 8.62 -18.66
N LEU A 48 0.23 8.53 -19.81
CA LEU A 48 0.36 7.39 -20.74
C LEU A 48 1.73 7.32 -21.42
N LYS A 49 2.48 8.42 -21.42
CA LYS A 49 3.85 8.48 -21.94
C LYS A 49 4.75 9.08 -20.85
N PRO A 50 5.10 8.31 -19.82
CA PRO A 50 6.05 8.79 -18.83
C PRO A 50 7.34 9.18 -19.56
N GLU A 51 7.93 10.31 -19.18
CA GLU A 51 9.24 10.67 -19.71
C GLU A 51 10.22 9.53 -19.38
N SER A 52 10.91 9.03 -20.39
CA SER A 52 11.99 8.05 -20.21
C SER A 52 13.16 8.71 -19.48
N GLY A 53 13.03 8.87 -18.17
CA GLY A 53 14.06 9.39 -17.29
C GLY A 53 14.81 8.25 -16.62
N SER A 54 16.12 8.20 -16.80
CA SER A 54 17.06 7.24 -16.18
C SER A 54 17.23 7.41 -14.66
N LYS A 55 16.27 8.02 -13.96
CA LYS A 55 16.39 8.22 -12.51
C LYS A 55 16.34 6.85 -11.83
N PRO A 56 17.33 6.52 -11.00
CA PRO A 56 17.30 5.28 -10.23
C PRO A 56 16.01 5.21 -9.41
N ARG A 57 15.30 4.09 -9.52
CA ARG A 57 14.12 3.84 -8.71
C ARG A 57 14.50 3.83 -7.24
N ARG A 58 13.71 4.50 -6.40
CA ARG A 58 13.84 4.39 -4.94
C ARG A 58 13.53 2.95 -4.53
N ILE A 59 14.44 2.34 -3.79
CA ILE A 59 14.26 0.98 -3.27
C ILE A 59 13.34 1.04 -2.04
N VAL A 60 12.23 0.31 -2.10
CA VAL A 60 11.28 0.16 -0.99
C VAL A 60 11.16 -1.31 -0.64
N ARG A 61 11.29 -1.62 0.65
CA ARG A 61 11.17 -2.97 1.18
C ARG A 61 9.70 -3.32 1.39
N GLN A 62 9.19 -4.16 0.49
CA GLN A 62 7.86 -4.72 0.54
C GLN A 62 7.80 -5.89 1.53
N ARG A 63 6.64 -6.09 2.17
CA ARG A 63 6.37 -7.22 3.05
C ARG A 63 5.08 -7.94 2.68
N ALA A 64 5.10 -9.27 2.83
CA ALA A 64 3.92 -10.14 2.82
C ALA A 64 2.96 -9.87 1.63
N LEU A 65 1.71 -9.48 1.91
CA LEU A 65 0.61 -9.43 0.94
C LEU A 65 0.58 -8.19 0.03
N THR A 66 1.55 -7.28 0.16
CA THR A 66 1.64 -6.13 -0.75
C THR A 66 1.98 -6.62 -2.16
N GLN A 67 1.28 -6.13 -3.16
CA GLN A 67 1.52 -6.46 -4.56
C GLN A 67 2.11 -5.27 -5.30
N TYR A 68 2.66 -5.53 -6.48
CA TYR A 68 3.01 -4.49 -7.44
C TYR A 68 1.99 -4.48 -8.58
N LEU A 69 1.53 -3.30 -8.96
CA LEU A 69 0.72 -3.08 -10.16
C LEU A 69 1.53 -2.33 -11.20
N LEU A 70 1.42 -2.78 -12.44
CA LEU A 70 2.17 -2.28 -13.59
C LEU A 70 1.22 -2.17 -14.79
N TYR A 71 1.20 -1.05 -15.50
CA TYR A 71 0.51 -0.96 -16.78
C TYR A 71 1.50 -1.25 -17.91
N ALA A 72 1.10 -2.07 -18.88
CA ALA A 72 1.84 -2.33 -20.11
C ALA A 72 0.89 -2.41 -21.30
N GLU A 73 1.37 -2.04 -22.48
CA GLU A 73 0.70 -2.25 -23.75
C GLU A 73 0.99 -3.68 -24.28
N GLN A 74 0.06 -4.21 -25.07
CA GLN A 74 0.26 -5.50 -25.73
C GLN A 74 1.55 -5.48 -26.56
N GLY A 75 2.39 -6.48 -26.34
CA GLY A 75 3.68 -6.63 -27.02
C GLY A 75 4.87 -6.04 -26.27
N ASP A 76 4.64 -5.22 -25.23
CA ASP A 76 5.72 -4.67 -24.41
C ASP A 76 6.55 -5.77 -23.76
N GLN A 77 7.87 -5.55 -23.70
CA GLN A 77 8.77 -6.38 -22.92
C GLN A 77 8.84 -5.87 -21.48
N VAL A 78 8.16 -6.59 -20.57
CA VAL A 78 8.17 -6.27 -19.14
C VAL A 78 9.35 -6.97 -18.48
N VAL A 79 10.14 -6.22 -17.71
CA VAL A 79 11.26 -6.70 -16.90
C VAL A 79 11.21 -5.99 -15.55
N VAL A 80 11.05 -6.77 -14.48
CA VAL A 80 11.08 -6.26 -13.10
C VAL A 80 12.13 -7.06 -12.32
N GLN A 81 13.21 -6.42 -11.91
CA GLN A 81 14.26 -7.05 -11.10
C GLN A 81 13.83 -7.06 -9.64
N LEU A 82 13.62 -8.27 -9.11
CA LEU A 82 13.22 -8.52 -7.73
C LEU A 82 14.40 -9.10 -6.95
N THR A 83 14.63 -8.60 -5.73
CA THR A 83 15.65 -9.15 -4.83
C THR A 83 15.01 -9.66 -3.55
N TYR A 84 15.23 -10.93 -3.23
CA TYR A 84 14.67 -11.60 -2.05
C TYR A 84 15.66 -11.52 -0.88
N HIS A 85 15.40 -10.64 0.08
CA HIS A 85 16.34 -10.34 1.16
C HIS A 85 16.08 -11.11 2.43
N GLN A 86 17.13 -11.43 3.18
CA GLN A 86 17.01 -11.96 4.52
C GLN A 86 16.65 -10.87 5.53
N LEU A 87 15.68 -11.14 6.39
CA LEU A 87 15.43 -10.38 7.61
C LEU A 87 15.93 -11.16 8.83
N ALA A 88 16.72 -10.50 9.68
CA ALA A 88 17.29 -11.09 10.89
C ALA A 88 17.92 -12.47 10.61
N ARG A 89 17.39 -13.54 11.22
CA ARG A 89 17.86 -14.93 11.07
C ARG A 89 16.88 -15.82 10.30
N TYR A 90 15.87 -15.24 9.67
CA TYR A 90 14.92 -16.03 8.89
C TYR A 90 15.61 -16.67 7.70
N THR A 91 15.26 -17.91 7.40
CA THR A 91 15.79 -18.67 6.26
C THR A 91 14.81 -18.63 5.10
N GLY A 92 15.28 -18.93 3.90
CA GLY A 92 14.44 -19.09 2.72
C GLY A 92 15.09 -20.03 1.70
N VAL A 93 14.31 -20.44 0.71
CA VAL A 93 14.81 -21.20 -0.45
C VAL A 93 14.53 -20.41 -1.72
N LYS A 94 13.26 -20.15 -1.99
CA LYS A 94 12.80 -19.36 -3.12
C LYS A 94 11.52 -18.63 -2.76
N MET A 95 11.36 -17.39 -3.21
CA MET A 95 10.14 -16.61 -3.10
C MET A 95 9.28 -16.87 -4.35
N PRO A 96 8.03 -17.33 -4.21
CA PRO A 96 7.13 -17.47 -5.35
C PRO A 96 6.79 -16.09 -5.91
N VAL A 97 6.83 -15.97 -7.24
CA VAL A 97 6.35 -14.80 -7.97
C VAL A 97 5.19 -15.26 -8.84
N THR A 98 4.10 -14.51 -8.81
CA THR A 98 2.96 -14.76 -9.70
C THR A 98 2.60 -13.48 -10.43
N VAL A 99 2.36 -13.61 -11.74
CA VAL A 99 1.92 -12.51 -12.58
C VAL A 99 0.53 -12.83 -13.11
N LYS A 100 -0.42 -11.92 -12.87
CA LYS A 100 -1.77 -11.99 -13.42
C LYS A 100 -1.96 -10.91 -14.47
N ALA A 101 -2.29 -11.30 -15.69
CA ALA A 101 -2.56 -10.41 -16.82
C ALA A 101 -3.90 -9.66 -16.64
N PRO A 102 -4.15 -8.58 -17.41
CA PRO A 102 -5.41 -7.86 -17.41
C PRO A 102 -6.62 -8.76 -17.71
N SER A 103 -6.44 -9.74 -18.60
CA SER A 103 -7.42 -10.78 -18.93
C SER A 103 -7.71 -11.75 -17.78
N GLY A 104 -6.94 -11.69 -16.70
CA GLY A 104 -7.02 -12.58 -15.54
C GLY A 104 -6.21 -13.87 -15.68
N LYS A 105 -5.60 -14.12 -16.85
CA LYS A 105 -4.72 -15.25 -17.10
C LYS A 105 -3.43 -15.13 -16.27
N MET A 106 -2.96 -16.25 -15.72
CA MET A 106 -1.67 -16.31 -15.05
C MET A 106 -0.55 -16.41 -16.08
N ILE A 107 0.50 -15.60 -15.91
CA ILE A 107 1.73 -15.65 -16.70
C ILE A 107 2.77 -16.39 -15.87
N PRO A 108 3.35 -17.48 -16.39
CA PRO A 108 4.39 -18.22 -15.70
C PRO A 108 5.67 -17.38 -15.63
N VAL A 109 6.23 -17.25 -14.43
CA VAL A 109 7.51 -16.59 -14.19
C VAL A 109 8.31 -17.40 -13.17
N ASN A 110 9.64 -17.24 -13.20
CA ASN A 110 10.51 -17.95 -12.27
C ASN A 110 10.39 -17.35 -10.84
N PRO A 111 10.48 -18.19 -9.80
CA PRO A 111 10.62 -17.72 -8.44
C PRO A 111 12.02 -17.08 -8.23
N VAL A 112 12.14 -16.22 -7.22
CA VAL A 112 13.43 -15.57 -6.87
C VAL A 112 14.15 -16.40 -5.81
N PRO A 113 15.40 -16.85 -6.02
CA PRO A 113 16.16 -17.56 -4.99
C PRO A 113 16.44 -16.70 -3.75
N PHE A 114 16.59 -17.33 -2.59
CA PHE A 114 16.85 -16.63 -1.33
C PHE A 114 18.20 -15.92 -1.34
N GLN A 115 18.20 -14.64 -0.94
CA GLN A 115 19.38 -13.75 -0.94
C GLN A 115 19.94 -13.45 -2.33
N GLU A 116 19.13 -13.66 -3.39
CA GLU A 116 19.51 -13.38 -4.76
C GLU A 116 18.52 -12.43 -5.43
N SER A 117 18.94 -11.91 -6.58
CA SER A 117 18.11 -11.14 -7.50
C SER A 117 17.72 -11.99 -8.70
N ALA A 118 16.49 -11.86 -9.17
CA ALA A 118 16.04 -12.45 -10.42
C ALA A 118 15.05 -11.53 -11.12
N ASN A 119 14.99 -11.63 -12.45
CA ASN A 119 14.05 -10.85 -13.23
C ASN A 119 12.73 -11.60 -13.37
N CYS A 120 11.64 -10.91 -13.03
CA CYS A 120 10.30 -11.25 -13.46
C CYS A 120 10.09 -10.68 -14.87
N GLU A 121 10.11 -11.54 -15.89
CA GLU A 121 10.10 -11.14 -17.29
C GLU A 121 8.97 -11.81 -18.05
N PHE A 122 8.30 -11.04 -18.90
CA PHE A 122 7.30 -11.56 -19.83
C PHE A 122 7.05 -10.55 -20.96
N GLN A 123 6.60 -11.04 -22.10
CA GLN A 123 5.99 -10.20 -23.12
C GLN A 123 4.50 -10.03 -22.78
N ALA A 124 4.03 -8.78 -22.72
CA ALA A 124 2.65 -8.45 -22.36
C ALA A 124 1.66 -9.00 -23.40
N PRO A 125 0.81 -10.00 -23.08
CA PRO A 125 -0.15 -10.54 -24.05
C PRO A 125 -1.33 -9.61 -24.35
N ASP A 126 -1.70 -8.75 -23.39
CA ASP A 126 -2.87 -7.87 -23.45
C ASP A 126 -2.49 -6.47 -22.93
N THR A 127 -3.09 -5.41 -23.47
CA THR A 127 -2.92 -4.06 -22.89
C THR A 127 -3.70 -3.93 -21.57
N GLY A 128 -3.06 -3.40 -20.53
CA GLY A 128 -3.72 -3.07 -19.26
C GLY A 128 -2.83 -3.23 -18.03
N VAL A 129 -3.46 -3.34 -16.85
CA VAL A 129 -2.76 -3.50 -15.57
C VAL A 129 -2.51 -4.96 -15.21
N TYR A 130 -1.24 -5.28 -15.01
CA TYR A 130 -0.71 -6.54 -14.51
C TYR A 130 -0.56 -6.49 -13.00
N ARG A 131 -0.83 -7.61 -12.33
CA ARG A 131 -0.57 -7.79 -10.89
C ARG A 131 0.62 -8.71 -10.69
N ILE A 132 1.66 -8.24 -10.03
CA ILE A 132 2.82 -9.03 -9.63
C ILE A 132 2.74 -9.24 -8.12
N SER A 133 2.48 -10.49 -7.71
CA SER A 133 2.45 -10.86 -6.28
C SER A 133 3.73 -11.60 -5.93
N CYS A 134 4.41 -11.09 -4.91
CA CYS A 134 5.62 -11.67 -4.33
C CYS A 134 5.40 -11.79 -2.83
N ASP A 135 5.43 -13.02 -2.28
CA ASP A 135 5.30 -13.22 -0.84
C ASP A 135 6.63 -13.72 -0.26
N PRO A 136 7.44 -12.81 0.32
CA PRO A 136 8.70 -13.18 0.96
C PRO A 136 8.49 -13.85 2.33
N GLY A 137 7.26 -14.05 2.80
CA GLY A 137 6.98 -14.60 4.13
C GLY A 137 7.55 -13.72 5.24
N ALA A 138 8.39 -14.30 6.11
CA ALA A 138 9.03 -13.59 7.23
C ALA A 138 10.21 -12.69 6.80
N ASN A 139 10.58 -12.71 5.53
CA ASN A 139 11.64 -11.90 4.91
C ASN A 139 11.04 -10.70 4.16
N PHE A 140 11.82 -9.98 3.34
CA PHE A 140 11.31 -8.87 2.52
C PHE A 140 11.82 -8.95 1.07
N VAL A 141 11.12 -8.26 0.16
CA VAL A 141 11.53 -8.13 -1.24
C VAL A 141 11.67 -6.67 -1.61
N THR A 142 12.55 -6.37 -2.55
CA THR A 142 12.65 -5.07 -3.20
C THR A 142 12.48 -5.22 -4.70
N VAL A 143 12.00 -4.15 -5.35
CA VAL A 143 12.17 -3.97 -6.79
C VAL A 143 13.32 -3.00 -6.98
N ASP A 144 14.41 -3.50 -7.54
CA ASP A 144 15.64 -2.73 -7.72
C ASP A 144 15.63 -1.99 -9.06
N GLN A 145 15.02 -2.61 -10.09
CA GLN A 145 14.83 -2.04 -11.42
C GLN A 145 13.49 -2.48 -12.01
N SER A 146 12.90 -1.64 -12.86
CA SER A 146 11.67 -1.96 -13.58
C SER A 146 11.67 -1.25 -14.93
N SER A 147 11.27 -1.96 -15.99
CA SER A 147 11.10 -1.35 -17.31
C SER A 147 9.86 -0.45 -17.40
N HIS A 148 8.92 -0.57 -16.46
CA HIS A 148 7.71 0.25 -16.41
C HIS A 148 7.47 0.82 -15.00
N PRO A 149 6.70 1.91 -14.88
CA PRO A 149 6.23 2.42 -13.60
C PRO A 149 5.48 1.38 -12.75
N LEU A 150 5.65 1.45 -11.43
CA LEU A 150 5.08 0.51 -10.47
C LEU A 150 4.38 1.20 -9.30
N CYS A 151 3.14 0.80 -9.04
CA CYS A 151 2.45 1.09 -7.79
C CYS A 151 2.53 -0.10 -6.84
N LEU A 152 2.66 0.16 -5.54
CA LEU A 152 2.34 -0.80 -4.49
C LEU A 152 0.82 -0.85 -4.31
N SER A 153 0.27 -2.04 -4.07
CA SER A 153 -1.16 -2.22 -3.83
C SER A 153 -1.44 -3.33 -2.81
N SER A 154 -2.67 -3.38 -2.32
CA SER A 154 -3.20 -4.46 -1.50
C SER A 154 -4.66 -4.67 -1.85
N ASP A 155 -5.05 -5.92 -2.17
CA ASP A 155 -6.43 -6.25 -2.57
C ASP A 155 -7.44 -5.95 -1.44
N ARG A 156 -7.07 -6.26 -0.19
CA ARG A 156 -7.88 -6.02 1.01
C ARG A 156 -6.98 -5.86 2.24
N GLY A 157 -6.83 -4.62 2.70
CA GLY A 157 -6.06 -4.29 3.89
C GLY A 157 -4.92 -3.31 3.62
N PRO A 158 -4.00 -3.14 4.58
CA PRO A 158 -2.93 -2.18 4.42
C PRO A 158 -1.87 -2.68 3.45
N ILE A 159 -1.19 -1.73 2.81
CA ILE A 159 0.11 -1.92 2.18
C ILE A 159 1.15 -2.06 3.30
N ARG A 160 1.88 -3.17 3.26
CA ARG A 160 2.87 -3.58 4.25
C ARG A 160 4.28 -3.32 3.78
N LEU A 161 5.05 -2.66 4.65
CA LEU A 161 6.40 -2.17 4.42
C LEU A 161 7.29 -2.57 5.60
N MET A 162 8.60 -2.60 5.36
CA MET A 162 9.60 -2.78 6.41
C MET A 162 10.67 -1.70 6.32
N ALA A 163 10.85 -0.91 7.38
CA ALA A 163 11.87 0.14 7.49
C ALA A 163 11.97 1.07 6.24
N ALA A 164 10.88 1.23 5.49
CA ALA A 164 10.78 2.10 4.33
C ALA A 164 10.56 3.56 4.73
N THR A 165 11.34 4.47 4.16
CA THR A 165 11.22 5.92 4.35
C THR A 165 11.17 6.64 3.01
N GLY A 166 10.64 7.86 3.00
CA GLY A 166 10.58 8.75 1.84
C GLY A 166 9.15 9.00 1.37
N ASP A 167 9.05 9.59 0.18
CA ASP A 167 7.80 10.13 -0.36
C ASP A 167 6.99 9.07 -1.09
N PHE A 168 5.76 8.86 -0.63
CA PHE A 168 4.76 8.02 -1.27
C PHE A 168 3.61 8.89 -1.76
N TYR A 169 3.04 8.52 -2.90
CA TYR A 169 1.97 9.27 -3.54
C TYR A 169 0.74 8.40 -3.69
N PHE A 170 -0.43 8.98 -3.50
CA PHE A 170 -1.71 8.35 -3.78
C PHE A 170 -2.65 9.35 -4.45
N ARG A 171 -3.68 8.82 -5.12
CA ARG A 171 -4.71 9.63 -5.76
C ARG A 171 -6.03 9.48 -5.03
N VAL A 172 -6.68 10.59 -4.74
CA VAL A 172 -8.10 10.63 -4.40
C VAL A 172 -8.88 10.89 -5.70
N PRO A 173 -9.68 9.94 -6.19
CA PRO A 173 -10.47 10.13 -7.41
C PRO A 173 -11.47 11.30 -7.30
N ALA A 174 -11.84 11.87 -8.44
CA ALA A 174 -12.94 12.85 -8.51
C ALA A 174 -14.24 12.25 -7.96
N GLY A 175 -15.03 13.09 -7.28
CA GLY A 175 -16.33 12.68 -6.73
C GLY A 175 -16.28 11.88 -5.43
N VAL A 176 -15.09 11.57 -4.88
CA VAL A 176 -14.97 11.02 -3.53
C VAL A 176 -15.32 12.13 -2.51
N GLU A 177 -16.30 11.88 -1.66
CA GLU A 177 -16.73 12.87 -0.65
C GLU A 177 -15.91 12.78 0.64
N LYS A 178 -15.50 11.56 1.01
CA LYS A 178 -14.79 11.27 2.25
C LYS A 178 -13.84 10.11 2.08
N TRP A 179 -12.63 10.25 2.61
CA TRP A 179 -11.60 9.23 2.57
C TRP A 179 -10.73 9.30 3.82
N ALA A 180 -9.92 8.27 4.04
CA ALA A 180 -8.94 8.27 5.11
C ALA A 180 -7.62 7.60 4.71
N ILE A 181 -6.54 8.06 5.33
CA ILE A 181 -5.26 7.38 5.36
C ILE A 181 -4.94 6.97 6.79
N GLY A 182 -4.60 5.71 6.97
CA GLY A 182 -4.16 5.13 8.23
C GLY A 182 -2.68 4.80 8.17
N VAL A 183 -1.96 5.10 9.24
CA VAL A 183 -0.58 4.66 9.43
C VAL A 183 -0.46 3.96 10.78
N LEU A 184 0.28 2.85 10.83
CA LEU A 184 0.58 2.12 12.06
C LEU A 184 1.90 1.36 11.98
N GLY A 185 2.61 1.24 13.10
CA GLY A 185 3.67 0.25 13.28
C GLY A 185 3.13 -1.18 13.36
N GLY A 186 4.00 -2.16 13.13
CA GLY A 186 3.65 -3.58 13.02
C GLY A 186 3.32 -4.31 14.33
N GLY A 187 3.62 -3.69 15.48
CA GLY A 187 3.41 -4.26 16.79
C GLY A 187 3.82 -3.30 17.92
N ALA A 188 3.74 -3.77 19.17
CA ALA A 188 3.90 -2.93 20.37
C ALA A 188 5.26 -2.20 20.45
N GLY A 189 6.30 -2.74 19.81
CA GLY A 189 7.65 -2.15 19.77
C GLY A 189 7.97 -1.40 18.48
N GLU A 190 7.17 -1.54 17.43
CA GLU A 190 7.45 -1.03 16.09
C GLU A 190 6.71 0.28 15.85
N ARG A 191 7.39 1.22 15.21
CA ARG A 191 6.95 2.60 15.06
C ARG A 191 7.32 3.16 13.71
N VAL A 192 6.57 4.17 13.27
CA VAL A 192 6.87 4.96 12.08
C VAL A 192 6.42 6.40 12.34
N SER A 193 7.10 7.36 11.74
CA SER A 193 6.63 8.75 11.71
C SER A 193 6.07 9.07 10.33
N ALA A 194 5.03 9.88 10.26
CA ALA A 194 4.35 10.17 9.00
C ALA A 194 3.90 11.62 8.92
N THR A 195 4.07 12.20 7.73
CA THR A 195 3.61 13.55 7.41
C THR A 195 2.83 13.53 6.10
N LEU A 196 1.66 14.16 6.07
CA LEU A 196 0.78 14.23 4.91
C LEU A 196 0.71 15.65 4.36
N PHE A 197 0.87 15.75 3.05
CA PHE A 197 0.76 16.98 2.29
C PHE A 197 -0.42 16.89 1.33
N ASP A 198 -1.19 17.98 1.27
CA ASP A 198 -2.28 18.16 0.32
C ASP A 198 -1.75 18.41 -1.12
N PRO A 199 -2.65 18.47 -2.12
CA PRO A 199 -2.23 18.65 -3.51
C PRO A 199 -1.53 19.98 -3.81
N SER A 200 -1.69 20.99 -2.95
CA SER A 200 -0.95 22.27 -3.05
C SER A 200 0.48 22.17 -2.51
N GLY A 201 0.83 21.05 -1.87
CA GLY A 201 2.09 20.83 -1.18
C GLY A 201 2.09 21.35 0.25
N LYS A 202 0.94 21.74 0.80
CA LYS A 202 0.82 22.18 2.19
C LYS A 202 0.70 20.98 3.12
N GLN A 203 1.46 20.97 4.21
CA GLN A 203 1.32 19.98 5.26
C GLN A 203 -0.03 20.15 5.97
N VAL A 204 -0.82 19.07 6.02
CA VAL A 204 -2.13 19.06 6.70
C VAL A 204 -2.18 18.10 7.89
N TRP A 205 -1.24 17.17 8.00
CA TRP A 205 -1.16 16.23 9.12
C TRP A 205 0.27 15.75 9.33
N SER A 206 0.66 15.54 10.58
CA SER A 206 1.94 14.96 10.96
C SER A 206 1.83 14.30 12.32
N GLU A 207 2.38 13.10 12.45
CA GLU A 207 2.42 12.33 13.68
C GLU A 207 3.76 11.60 13.77
N GLN A 208 4.36 11.60 14.96
CA GLN A 208 5.64 10.94 15.22
C GLN A 208 5.41 9.66 16.02
N ASN A 209 6.30 8.67 15.85
CA ASN A 209 6.38 7.48 16.72
C ASN A 209 5.09 6.65 16.80
N ILE A 210 4.37 6.55 15.67
CA ILE A 210 3.07 5.89 15.55
C ILE A 210 3.22 4.38 15.81
N ASN A 211 2.71 3.92 16.97
CA ASN A 211 2.69 2.50 17.37
C ASN A 211 1.26 1.90 17.41
N LYS A 212 0.24 2.73 17.23
CA LYS A 212 -1.17 2.36 17.12
C LYS A 212 -1.75 3.03 15.89
N PRO A 213 -2.81 2.48 15.27
CA PRO A 213 -3.49 3.11 14.15
C PRO A 213 -3.77 4.59 14.41
N LYS A 214 -3.17 5.44 13.57
CA LYS A 214 -3.48 6.85 13.45
C LYS A 214 -4.10 7.06 12.09
N LEU A 215 -5.26 7.73 12.08
CA LEU A 215 -6.04 7.99 10.88
C LEU A 215 -6.12 9.49 10.67
N PHE A 216 -5.90 9.92 9.43
CA PHE A 216 -6.31 11.22 8.95
C PHE A 216 -7.50 11.02 8.02
N THR A 217 -8.59 11.77 8.22
CA THR A 217 -9.74 11.78 7.33
C THR A 217 -9.73 13.06 6.50
N GLY A 218 -9.86 12.92 5.19
CA GLY A 218 -9.95 14.04 4.26
C GLY A 218 -11.31 14.12 3.58
N THR A 219 -11.71 15.34 3.25
CA THR A 219 -12.79 15.67 2.32
C THR A 219 -12.13 16.41 1.16
N PRO A 220 -12.19 15.89 -0.07
CA PRO A 220 -11.51 16.54 -1.21
C PRO A 220 -12.05 17.93 -1.46
N VAL A 221 -11.20 18.82 -1.98
CA VAL A 221 -11.70 20.01 -2.66
C VAL A 221 -12.37 19.53 -3.94
N ALA A 222 -13.47 20.16 -4.36
CA ALA A 222 -14.20 19.76 -5.57
C ALA A 222 -13.26 19.79 -6.80
N SER A 223 -12.66 18.65 -7.11
CA SER A 223 -11.74 18.45 -8.22
C SER A 223 -12.40 17.54 -9.25
N GLU A 224 -12.49 18.03 -10.49
CA GLU A 224 -13.05 17.28 -11.61
C GLU A 224 -12.14 16.14 -12.08
N THR A 225 -10.83 16.21 -11.77
CA THR A 225 -9.83 15.22 -12.21
C THR A 225 -9.32 14.34 -11.08
N GLY A 226 -9.67 14.66 -9.82
CA GLY A 226 -9.11 14.08 -8.61
C GLY A 226 -7.90 14.85 -8.06
N GLU A 227 -7.29 14.33 -7.00
CA GLU A 227 -6.24 15.01 -6.25
C GLU A 227 -5.07 14.07 -5.95
N THR A 228 -3.84 14.54 -6.17
CA THR A 228 -2.62 13.79 -5.84
C THR A 228 -2.10 14.26 -4.50
N TRP A 229 -1.98 13.33 -3.57
CA TRP A 229 -1.56 13.57 -2.20
C TRP A 229 -0.19 12.93 -1.97
N ARG A 230 0.59 13.50 -1.05
CA ARG A 230 1.92 13.00 -0.70
C ARG A 230 2.01 12.63 0.78
N LEU A 231 2.32 11.37 1.04
CA LEU A 231 2.66 10.84 2.35
C LEU A 231 4.18 10.69 2.45
N VAL A 232 4.80 11.32 3.44
CA VAL A 232 6.21 11.12 3.77
C VAL A 232 6.27 10.17 4.96
N LEU A 233 6.97 9.05 4.81
CA LEU A 233 7.27 8.13 5.91
C LEU A 233 8.70 8.33 6.39
N GLU A 234 8.88 8.39 7.70
CA GLU A 234 10.16 8.71 8.32
C GLU A 234 10.48 7.72 9.44
N ARG A 235 11.79 7.59 9.72
CA ARG A 235 12.24 6.82 10.88
C ARG A 235 11.71 7.49 12.16
N PRO A 236 11.10 6.74 13.08
CA PRO A 236 10.65 7.27 14.37
C PRO A 236 11.85 7.72 15.22
N THR A 237 11.62 8.64 16.15
CA THR A 237 12.62 9.09 17.12
C THR A 237 12.77 8.16 18.32
N GLU A 238 11.83 7.23 18.53
CA GLU A 238 11.90 6.18 19.55
C GLU A 238 11.36 4.84 19.03
N GLY A 239 11.65 3.75 19.74
CA GLY A 239 11.18 2.40 19.41
C GLY A 239 11.89 1.76 18.21
N GLY A 240 11.41 0.59 17.81
CA GLY A 240 11.89 -0.14 16.64
C GLY A 240 11.33 0.45 15.34
N PHE A 241 12.13 0.42 14.28
CA PHE A 241 11.71 0.82 12.94
C PHE A 241 11.82 -0.37 11.98
N GLU A 242 10.84 -1.25 12.06
CA GLU A 242 10.76 -2.47 11.25
C GLU A 242 9.43 -2.47 10.50
N ASP A 243 8.50 -3.35 10.83
CA ASP A 243 7.24 -3.45 10.11
C ASP A 243 6.36 -2.21 10.37
N HIS A 244 5.77 -1.69 9.30
CA HIS A 244 4.74 -0.66 9.37
C HIS A 244 3.83 -0.73 8.15
N TYR A 245 2.67 -0.11 8.29
CA TYR A 245 1.54 -0.31 7.42
C TYR A 245 0.90 1.02 7.03
N VAL A 246 0.50 1.12 5.77
CA VAL A 246 -0.32 2.23 5.26
C VAL A 246 -1.65 1.66 4.80
N LEU A 247 -2.75 2.22 5.32
CA LEU A 247 -4.11 1.85 4.97
C LEU A 247 -4.75 3.02 4.21
N LEU A 248 -5.35 2.74 3.06
CA LEU A 248 -6.15 3.71 2.32
C LEU A 248 -7.62 3.26 2.37
N VAL A 249 -8.51 4.17 2.76
CA VAL A 249 -9.94 3.89 2.97
C VAL A 249 -10.78 4.89 2.18
N GLY A 250 -11.81 4.41 1.47
CA GLY A 250 -12.65 5.24 0.61
C GLY A 250 -12.00 5.65 -0.71
N ILE A 251 -10.78 5.19 -1.00
CA ILE A 251 -10.01 5.46 -2.22
C ILE A 251 -9.22 4.22 -2.66
N PRO A 252 -8.73 4.15 -3.91
CA PRO A 252 -7.91 3.03 -4.36
C PRO A 252 -6.70 2.77 -3.44
N SER A 253 -6.48 1.50 -3.08
CA SER A 253 -5.34 1.09 -2.26
C SER A 253 -4.07 1.01 -3.12
N LEU A 254 -3.55 2.18 -3.52
CA LEU A 254 -2.40 2.36 -4.40
C LEU A 254 -1.42 3.36 -3.80
N LEU A 255 -0.15 2.98 -3.69
CA LEU A 255 0.96 3.87 -3.33
C LEU A 255 2.04 3.83 -4.40
N ALA A 256 2.34 4.98 -4.97
CA ALA A 256 3.43 5.17 -5.92
C ALA A 256 4.66 5.78 -5.24
N LEU A 257 5.86 5.58 -5.79
CA LEU A 257 7.07 6.21 -5.24
C LEU A 257 7.34 7.60 -5.84
N SER A 258 6.65 7.92 -6.93
CA SER A 258 6.60 9.25 -7.53
C SER A 258 5.20 9.52 -8.11
N PRO A 259 4.81 10.78 -8.35
CA PRO A 259 3.50 11.10 -8.94
C PRO A 259 3.26 10.44 -10.31
N GLU A 260 4.31 10.27 -11.10
CA GLU A 260 4.26 9.75 -12.47
C GLU A 260 3.99 8.24 -12.51
N GLU A 261 4.28 7.53 -11.41
CA GLU A 261 4.03 6.10 -11.27
C GLU A 261 2.57 5.77 -10.92
N LEU A 262 1.74 6.78 -10.64
CA LEU A 262 0.36 6.57 -10.22
C LEU A 262 -0.49 5.93 -11.33
N LEU A 263 -1.25 4.92 -10.92
CA LEU A 263 -2.39 4.40 -11.64
C LEU A 263 -3.68 5.01 -11.08
N VAL A 264 -4.59 5.44 -11.95
CA VAL A 264 -5.86 6.08 -11.59
C VAL A 264 -7.04 5.40 -12.29
N PRO A 265 -8.23 5.35 -11.66
CA PRO A 265 -9.43 4.86 -12.33
C PRO A 265 -9.74 5.70 -13.58
N ALA A 266 -10.08 5.03 -14.68
CA ALA A 266 -10.54 5.69 -15.90
C ALA A 266 -11.99 6.16 -15.72
N GLY A 267 -12.19 7.48 -15.69
CA GLY A 267 -13.52 8.10 -15.57
C GLY A 267 -14.06 8.15 -14.14
N SER A 268 -14.95 9.11 -13.87
CA SER A 268 -15.61 9.29 -12.57
C SER A 268 -16.29 8.01 -12.11
N PRO A 269 -16.30 7.69 -10.80
CA PRO A 269 -17.08 6.57 -10.29
C PRO A 269 -18.53 6.73 -10.74
N GLU A 270 -19.11 5.68 -11.33
CA GLU A 270 -20.55 5.61 -11.52
C GLU A 270 -21.21 5.76 -10.14
N LYS A 271 -22.13 6.73 -10.04
CA LYS A 271 -22.86 7.06 -8.81
C LYS A 271 -23.79 5.92 -8.40
#